data_AF-A0AAV0MBT9-F1
#
_entry.id   AF-A0AAV0MBT9-F1
#
_cell.length_a   1.000
_cell.length_b   1.000
_cell.length_c   1.000
_cell.angle_alpha   90.00
_cell.angle_beta   90.00
_cell.angle_gamma   90.00
#
_symmetry.space_group_name_H-M   'P 1'
#
loop_
_entity.id
_entity.type
_entity.pdbx_description
1 polymer ?
#
loop_
_entity_poly.entity_id
_entity_poly.type
_entity_poly.pdbx_seq_one_letter_code
_entity_poly.pdbx_strand_id
1 'polypeptide(L)'
;MGDEKMPEELDKGVLVGWAPQEAVLGHEAVGGFLTHSGWNSTLESIVAGVPMICWPFFADQQVNSRFVSEVLKLGLDMKDVCDRRVVARMVNELMVERKEEFRRKAVEMARMAKESVEEGGSSYRNLELLIEDIKLMSSSQVQGLGEIGN
;
A
#
# COMPACT_ATOMS: atom_id res chain seq x y z
N MET A 1 -14.73 -12.65 -19.92
CA MET A 1 -14.89 -11.19 -20.02
C MET A 1 -16.16 -10.89 -19.23
N GLY A 2 -15.99 -10.67 -17.93
CA GLY A 2 -17.10 -10.71 -16.96
C GLY A 2 -17.92 -9.43 -16.98
N ASP A 3 -19.21 -9.55 -16.72
CA ASP A 3 -20.20 -8.47 -16.69
C ASP A 3 -19.70 -7.28 -15.85
N GLU A 4 -19.32 -6.20 -16.53
CA GLU A 4 -18.93 -4.96 -15.89
C GLU A 4 -20.22 -4.31 -15.33
N LYS A 5 -20.46 -4.51 -14.04
CA LYS A 5 -21.63 -3.92 -13.36
C LYS A 5 -21.52 -2.40 -13.41
N MET A 6 -22.55 -1.76 -13.96
CA MET A 6 -22.69 -0.31 -14.00
C MET A 6 -22.64 0.28 -12.58
N PRO A 7 -22.05 1.48 -12.40
CA PRO A 7 -22.04 2.17 -11.12
C PRO A 7 -23.46 2.36 -10.57
N GLU A 8 -23.64 2.10 -9.28
CA GLU A 8 -24.88 2.39 -8.55
C GLU A 8 -24.65 3.63 -7.66
N GLU A 9 -25.42 4.69 -7.92
CA GLU A 9 -25.35 5.94 -7.15
C GLU A 9 -26.22 5.85 -5.90
N LEU A 10 -25.64 6.20 -4.76
CA LEU A 10 -26.30 6.35 -3.47
C LEU A 10 -26.25 7.82 -3.05
N ASP A 11 -27.10 8.24 -2.12
CA ASP A 11 -27.16 9.64 -1.62
C ASP A 11 -25.77 10.20 -1.22
N LYS A 12 -24.89 9.36 -0.68
CA LYS A 12 -23.54 9.72 -0.20
C LYS A 12 -22.46 8.72 -0.59
N GLY A 13 -22.64 8.02 -1.70
CA GLY A 13 -21.68 7.00 -2.12
C GLY A 13 -21.92 6.51 -3.54
N VAL A 14 -20.93 5.79 -4.05
CA VAL A 14 -21.03 5.11 -5.33
C VAL A 14 -20.52 3.68 -5.16
N LEU A 15 -21.26 2.71 -5.68
CA LEU A 15 -20.83 1.33 -5.74
C LEU A 15 -20.43 1.02 -7.17
N VAL A 16 -19.21 0.52 -7.37
CA VAL A 16 -18.67 0.19 -8.69
C VAL A 16 -18.18 -1.25 -8.70
N GLY A 17 -18.23 -1.93 -9.85
CA GLY A 17 -17.68 -3.28 -10.00
C GLY A 17 -16.15 -3.30 -9.90
N TRP A 18 -15.49 -2.25 -10.41
CA TRP A 18 -14.06 -2.02 -10.30
C TRP A 18 -13.79 -0.51 -10.22
N ALA A 19 -12.82 -0.13 -9.39
CA ALA A 19 -12.39 1.26 -9.26
C ALA A 19 -10.93 1.39 -9.76
N PRO A 20 -10.57 2.51 -10.42
CA PRO A 20 -9.17 2.84 -10.67
C PRO A 20 -8.49 3.24 -9.34
N GLN A 21 -8.21 2.25 -8.48
CA GLN A 21 -7.84 2.44 -7.07
C GLN A 21 -6.68 3.41 -6.87
N GLU A 22 -5.61 3.30 -7.66
CA GLU A 22 -4.46 4.21 -7.59
C GLU A 22 -4.88 5.68 -7.83
N ALA A 23 -5.70 5.93 -8.85
CA ALA A 23 -6.21 7.27 -9.15
C ALA A 23 -7.17 7.78 -8.07
N VAL A 24 -7.99 6.89 -7.48
CA VAL A 24 -8.86 7.24 -6.35
C VAL A 24 -8.02 7.63 -5.13
N LEU A 25 -7.05 6.81 -4.74
CA LEU A 25 -6.18 7.08 -3.59
C LEU A 25 -5.34 8.34 -3.79
N GLY A 26 -4.91 8.63 -5.03
CA GLY A 26 -4.18 9.85 -5.37
C GLY A 26 -5.04 11.13 -5.38
N HIS A 27 -6.35 11.03 -5.22
CA HIS A 27 -7.25 12.18 -5.27
C HIS A 27 -7.36 12.91 -3.93
N GLU A 28 -7.25 14.25 -3.92
CA GLU A 28 -7.23 15.08 -2.70
C GLU A 28 -8.48 14.96 -1.81
N ALA A 29 -9.61 14.56 -2.39
CA ALA A 29 -10.86 14.34 -1.68
C ALA A 29 -10.88 13.06 -0.82
N VAL A 30 -9.94 12.13 -1.05
CA VAL A 30 -9.86 10.89 -0.28
C VAL A 30 -9.11 11.14 1.01
N GLY A 31 -9.81 10.96 2.14
CA GLY A 31 -9.24 11.15 3.47
C GLY A 31 -8.93 9.87 4.24
N GLY A 32 -9.34 8.70 3.74
CA GLY A 32 -9.12 7.42 4.41
C GLY A 32 -9.49 6.23 3.53
N PHE A 33 -8.85 5.09 3.79
CA PHE A 33 -8.99 3.88 2.99
C PHE A 33 -9.32 2.66 3.87
N LEU A 34 -10.51 2.09 3.69
CA LEU A 34 -10.86 0.80 4.28
C LEU A 34 -10.32 -0.32 3.37
N THR A 35 -9.38 -1.10 3.88
CA THR A 35 -8.62 -2.09 3.10
C THR A 35 -8.53 -3.43 3.81
N HIS A 36 -8.47 -4.50 3.03
CA HIS A 36 -8.16 -5.84 3.54
C HIS A 36 -6.68 -6.04 3.91
N SER A 37 -5.84 -5.00 3.78
CA SER A 37 -4.40 -5.04 4.10
C SER A 37 -3.56 -5.93 3.19
N GLY A 38 -3.97 -6.13 1.93
CA GLY A 38 -3.07 -6.63 0.90
C GLY A 38 -1.90 -5.68 0.69
N TRP A 39 -0.71 -6.22 0.41
CA TRP A 39 0.52 -5.43 0.41
C TRP A 39 0.55 -4.33 -0.67
N ASN A 40 0.06 -4.62 -1.88
CA ASN A 40 -0.01 -3.61 -2.95
C ASN A 40 -0.90 -2.42 -2.57
N SER A 41 -2.13 -2.68 -2.13
CA SER A 41 -3.05 -1.64 -1.63
C SER A 41 -2.48 -0.86 -0.44
N THR A 42 -1.71 -1.53 0.41
CA THR A 42 -1.02 -0.88 1.54
C THR A 42 0.05 0.10 1.03
N LEU A 43 0.87 -0.31 0.06
CA LEU A 43 1.88 0.55 -0.56
C LEU A 43 1.26 1.72 -1.33
N GLU A 44 0.20 1.49 -2.09
CA GLU A 44 -0.54 2.54 -2.80
C GLU A 44 -1.05 3.61 -1.82
N SER A 45 -1.63 3.19 -0.69
CA SER A 45 -2.09 4.08 0.37
C SER A 45 -0.94 4.86 1.03
N ILE A 46 0.19 4.20 1.29
CA ILE A 46 1.39 4.84 1.86
C ILE A 46 1.92 5.92 0.91
N VAL A 47 2.08 5.60 -0.36
CA VAL A 47 2.60 6.53 -1.38
C VAL A 47 1.64 7.70 -1.59
N ALA A 48 0.34 7.45 -1.59
CA ALA A 48 -0.68 8.49 -1.69
C ALA A 48 -0.83 9.34 -0.41
N GLY A 49 -0.25 8.93 0.72
CA GLY A 49 -0.41 9.61 2.00
C GLY A 49 -1.83 9.51 2.55
N VAL A 50 -2.50 8.39 2.32
CA VAL A 50 -3.86 8.11 2.80
C VAL A 50 -3.81 7.18 4.02
N PRO A 51 -4.42 7.53 5.15
CA PRO A 51 -4.48 6.67 6.33
C PRO A 51 -5.50 5.53 6.15
N MET A 52 -5.30 4.43 6.87
CA MET A 52 -6.02 3.18 6.61
C MET A 52 -6.90 2.73 7.78
N ILE A 53 -8.02 2.09 7.46
CA ILE A 53 -8.71 1.15 8.34
C ILE A 53 -8.48 -0.23 7.76
N CYS A 54 -7.81 -1.10 8.51
CA CYS A 54 -7.41 -2.41 8.09
C CYS A 54 -8.43 -3.45 8.57
N TRP A 55 -9.02 -4.21 7.65
CA TRP A 55 -9.92 -5.33 7.95
C TRP A 55 -9.42 -6.61 7.25
N PRO A 56 -8.39 -7.27 7.83
CA PRO A 56 -7.72 -8.41 7.19
C PRO A 56 -8.57 -9.68 7.20
N PHE A 57 -8.34 -10.58 6.23
CA PHE A 57 -9.04 -11.87 6.13
C PHE A 57 -8.09 -13.08 6.18
N PHE A 58 -7.01 -13.11 5.41
CA PHE A 58 -6.15 -14.30 5.29
C PHE A 58 -4.67 -13.99 4.92
N ALA A 59 -3.83 -15.03 5.02
CA ALA A 59 -2.41 -15.00 4.69
C ALA A 59 -1.60 -13.94 5.47
N ASP A 60 -0.94 -13.03 4.78
CA ASP A 60 -0.08 -11.98 5.34
C ASP A 60 -0.89 -10.76 5.80
N GLN A 61 -2.18 -10.67 5.46
CA GLN A 61 -3.03 -9.50 5.73
C GLN A 61 -3.10 -9.15 7.22
N GLN A 62 -3.13 -10.16 8.10
CA GLN A 62 -3.12 -9.95 9.56
C GLN A 62 -1.81 -9.30 10.03
N VAL A 63 -0.68 -9.72 9.45
CA VAL A 63 0.64 -9.16 9.75
C VAL A 63 0.72 -7.73 9.22
N ASN A 64 0.25 -7.50 7.99
CA ASN A 64 0.23 -6.18 7.38
C ASN A 64 -0.66 -5.21 8.15
N SER A 65 -1.88 -5.63 8.55
CA SER A 65 -2.79 -4.83 9.39
C SER A 65 -2.12 -4.39 10.69
N ARG A 66 -1.46 -5.33 11.37
CA ARG A 66 -0.72 -5.05 12.60
C ARG A 66 0.49 -4.16 12.36
N PHE A 67 1.19 -4.32 11.25
CA PHE A 67 2.32 -3.47 10.88
C PHE A 67 1.88 -2.02 10.64
N VAL A 68 0.79 -1.82 9.90
CA VAL A 68 0.19 -0.50 9.63
C VAL A 68 -0.24 0.19 10.92
N SER A 69 -0.96 -0.52 11.79
CA SER A 69 -1.52 0.04 13.02
C SER A 69 -0.48 0.22 14.13
N GLU A 70 0.43 -0.75 14.32
CA GLU A 70 1.33 -0.76 15.47
C GLU A 70 2.72 -0.22 15.19
N VAL A 71 3.24 -0.36 13.97
CA VAL A 71 4.61 0.06 13.62
C VAL A 71 4.58 1.38 12.85
N LEU A 72 3.84 1.43 11.75
CA LEU A 72 3.74 2.65 10.93
C LEU A 72 2.89 3.72 11.61
N LYS A 73 1.97 3.32 12.51
CA LYS A 73 0.97 4.19 13.17
C LYS A 73 0.12 4.96 12.14
N LEU A 74 -0.15 4.32 11.00
CA LEU A 74 -0.80 4.93 9.83
C LEU A 74 -2.29 4.58 9.72
N GLY A 75 -2.78 3.72 10.61
CA GLY A 75 -4.16 3.26 10.53
C GLY A 75 -4.64 2.51 11.76
N LEU A 76 -5.84 1.97 11.65
CA LEU A 76 -6.53 1.22 12.69
C LEU A 76 -6.73 -0.24 12.26
N ASP A 77 -6.58 -1.18 13.19
CA ASP A 77 -6.78 -2.63 12.96
C ASP A 77 -8.17 -3.07 13.44
N MET A 78 -9.06 -3.39 12.50
CA MET A 78 -10.41 -3.89 12.73
C MET A 78 -10.34 -5.41 12.93
N LYS A 79 -9.99 -5.81 14.16
CA LYS A 79 -9.84 -7.21 14.58
C LYS A 79 -11.17 -7.96 14.43
N ASP A 80 -11.29 -8.75 13.36
CA ASP A 80 -12.32 -9.75 12.98
C ASP A 80 -13.82 -9.40 13.09
N VAL A 81 -14.19 -8.24 13.63
CA VAL A 81 -15.58 -7.85 13.88
C VAL A 81 -16.00 -6.72 12.95
N CYS A 82 -16.63 -7.06 11.84
CA CYS A 82 -17.32 -6.11 10.98
C CYS A 82 -18.77 -5.91 11.43
N ASP A 83 -18.92 -5.35 12.63
CA ASP A 83 -20.21 -4.85 13.09
C ASP A 83 -20.37 -3.39 12.69
N ARG A 84 -21.60 -2.98 12.35
CA ARG A 84 -21.92 -1.60 11.94
C ARG A 84 -21.42 -0.56 12.95
N ARG A 85 -21.51 -0.82 14.25
CA ARG A 85 -21.07 0.11 15.30
C ARG A 85 -19.55 0.20 15.38
N VAL A 86 -18.85 -0.89 15.09
CA VAL A 86 -17.37 -0.91 15.03
C VAL A 86 -16.90 -0.10 13.83
N VAL A 87 -17.46 -0.37 12.63
CA VAL A 87 -17.13 0.36 11.41
C VAL A 87 -17.38 1.86 11.58
N ALA A 88 -18.56 2.25 12.08
CA ALA A 88 -18.90 3.66 12.26
C ALA A 88 -17.94 4.37 13.24
N ARG A 89 -17.53 3.70 14.32
CA ARG A 89 -16.58 4.23 15.29
C ARG A 89 -15.20 4.42 14.68
N MET A 90 -14.69 3.43 13.96
CA MET A 90 -13.35 3.51 13.36
C MET A 90 -13.28 4.54 12.25
N VAL A 91 -14.34 4.68 11.44
CA VAL A 91 -14.46 5.76 10.46
C VAL A 91 -14.47 7.13 11.14
N ASN A 92 -15.21 7.28 12.24
CA ASN A 92 -15.23 8.53 13.00
C ASN A 92 -13.87 8.85 13.65
N GLU A 93 -13.22 7.85 14.22
CA GLU A 93 -11.89 7.99 14.82
C GLU A 93 -10.85 8.43 13.77
N LEU A 94 -10.82 7.78 12.60
CA LEU A 94 -9.88 8.09 11.52
C LEU A 94 -10.16 9.47 10.87
N MET A 95 -11.43 9.77 10.60
CA MET A 95 -11.82 10.92 9.77
C MET A 95 -12.16 12.18 10.56
N VAL A 96 -12.37 12.07 11.88
CA VAL A 96 -12.80 13.17 12.74
C VAL A 96 -11.93 13.29 13.99
N GLU A 97 -11.94 12.30 14.89
CA GLU A 97 -11.35 12.44 16.24
C GLU A 97 -9.81 12.54 16.21
N ARG A 98 -9.16 11.69 15.42
CA ARG A 98 -7.69 11.59 15.29
C ARG A 98 -7.20 11.94 13.88
N LYS A 99 -8.02 12.65 13.10
CA LYS A 99 -7.75 13.00 11.70
C LYS A 99 -6.37 13.59 11.49
N GLU A 100 -6.00 14.61 12.27
CA GLU A 100 -4.73 15.32 12.10
C GLU A 100 -3.51 14.46 12.48
N GLU A 101 -3.67 13.56 13.47
CA GLU A 101 -2.63 12.60 13.85
C GLU A 101 -2.31 11.66 12.69
N PHE A 102 -3.35 11.02 12.14
CA PHE A 102 -3.23 10.08 11.03
C PHE A 102 -2.76 10.77 9.75
N ARG A 103 -3.32 11.94 9.43
CA ARG A 103 -2.91 12.72 8.25
C ARG A 103 -1.44 13.11 8.32
N ARG A 104 -0.96 13.59 9.48
CA ARG A 104 0.45 13.93 9.66
C ARG A 104 1.34 12.71 9.44
N LYS A 105 0.98 11.56 10.02
CA LYS A 105 1.75 10.32 9.84
C LYS A 105 1.73 9.85 8.39
N ALA A 106 0.60 9.95 7.70
CA ALA A 106 0.46 9.58 6.31
C ALA A 106 1.33 10.42 5.38
N VAL A 107 1.35 11.74 5.57
CA VAL A 107 2.24 12.65 4.81
C VAL A 107 3.71 12.35 5.09
N GLU A 108 4.08 12.10 6.36
CA GLU A 108 5.45 11.73 6.73
C GLU A 108 5.89 10.44 6.02
N MET A 109 5.05 9.41 6.06
CA MET A 109 5.31 8.12 5.42
C MET A 109 5.39 8.24 3.89
N ALA A 110 4.49 8.99 3.26
CA ALA A 110 4.50 9.24 1.82
C ALA A 110 5.80 9.92 1.38
N ARG A 111 6.26 10.93 2.13
CA ARG A 111 7.53 11.61 1.88
C ARG A 111 8.71 10.63 1.94
N MET A 112 8.79 9.83 3.01
CA MET A 112 9.88 8.84 3.13
C MET A 112 9.83 7.78 2.04
N ALA A 113 8.64 7.32 1.65
CA ALA A 113 8.48 6.37 0.55
C ALA A 113 9.03 6.95 -0.76
N LYS A 114 8.67 8.21 -1.06
CA LYS A 114 9.17 8.93 -2.23
C LYS A 114 10.70 9.09 -2.21
N GLU A 115 11.26 9.56 -1.11
CA GLU A 115 12.72 9.73 -0.94
C GLU A 115 13.49 8.41 -1.06
N SER A 116 12.88 7.28 -0.70
CA SER A 116 13.54 5.98 -0.81
C SER A 116 13.77 5.53 -2.26
N VAL A 117 12.92 5.99 -3.19
CA VAL A 117 12.94 5.58 -4.61
C VAL A 117 13.50 6.66 -5.54
N GLU A 118 13.63 7.90 -5.08
CA GLU A 118 14.34 8.97 -5.81
C GLU A 118 15.83 8.64 -5.99
N GLU A 119 16.50 9.28 -6.94
CA GLU A 119 17.93 9.07 -7.23
C GLU A 119 18.77 9.28 -5.96
N GLY A 120 19.60 8.29 -5.61
CA GLY A 120 20.35 8.29 -4.36
C GLY A 120 19.51 7.89 -3.12
N GLY A 121 18.28 7.43 -3.29
CA GLY A 121 17.45 6.80 -2.27
C GLY A 121 17.93 5.39 -1.91
N SER A 122 17.44 4.84 -0.79
CA SER A 122 17.82 3.49 -0.34
C SER A 122 17.33 2.38 -1.27
N SER A 123 16.05 2.41 -1.65
CA SER A 123 15.46 1.44 -2.58
C SER A 123 16.04 1.59 -3.98
N TYR A 124 16.30 2.84 -4.40
CA TYR A 124 17.00 3.14 -5.66
C TYR A 124 18.38 2.45 -5.71
N ARG A 125 19.23 2.66 -4.70
CA ARG A 125 20.54 2.00 -4.61
C ARG A 125 20.46 0.48 -4.54
N ASN A 126 19.49 -0.05 -3.78
CA ASN A 126 19.31 -1.50 -3.69
C ASN A 126 18.95 -2.12 -5.04
N LEU A 127 18.18 -1.40 -5.87
CA LEU A 127 17.88 -1.85 -7.23
C LEU A 127 19.11 -1.75 -8.14
N GLU A 128 19.93 -0.70 -8.03
CA GLU A 128 21.20 -0.60 -8.77
C GLU A 128 22.14 -1.77 -8.43
N LEU A 129 22.32 -2.06 -7.14
CA LEU A 129 23.14 -3.19 -6.69
C LEU A 129 22.62 -4.52 -7.23
N LEU A 130 21.31 -4.73 -7.20
CA LEU A 130 20.70 -5.93 -7.78
C LEU A 130 20.97 -6.04 -9.30
N ILE A 131 20.89 -4.94 -10.03
CA ILE A 131 21.18 -4.90 -11.47
C ILE A 131 22.66 -5.22 -11.73
N GLU A 132 23.57 -4.68 -10.94
CA GLU A 132 25.00 -4.95 -11.03
C GLU A 132 25.32 -6.43 -10.76
N ASP A 133 24.74 -7.01 -9.70
CA ASP A 133 24.91 -8.42 -9.35
C ASP A 133 24.45 -9.33 -10.51
N ILE A 134 23.27 -9.07 -11.08
CA ILE A 134 22.75 -9.83 -12.22
C ILE A 134 23.71 -9.74 -13.44
N LYS A 135 24.27 -8.55 -13.70
CA LYS A 135 25.24 -8.36 -14.79
C LYS A 135 26.53 -9.15 -14.55
N LEU A 136 27.05 -9.14 -13.33
CA LEU A 136 28.26 -9.89 -12.96
C LEU A 136 28.04 -11.41 -13.07
N MET A 137 26.88 -11.91 -12.63
CA MET A 137 26.52 -13.32 -12.79
C MET A 137 26.45 -13.74 -14.27
N SER A 138 25.87 -12.89 -15.12
CA SER A 138 25.77 -13.18 -16.56
C SER A 138 27.14 -13.19 -17.26
N SER A 139 28.08 -12.35 -16.81
CA SER A 139 29.44 -12.27 -17.37
C SER A 139 30.32 -13.45 -16.93
N SER A 140 30.07 -13.98 -15.72
CA SER A 140 30.80 -15.11 -15.15
C SER A 140 30.45 -16.44 -15.82
N GLN A 141 29.21 -16.59 -16.31
CA GLN A 141 28.78 -17.75 -17.10
C GLN A 141 29.42 -17.81 -18.50
N VAL A 142 29.74 -16.66 -19.08
CA VAL A 142 30.38 -16.59 -20.41
C VAL A 142 31.87 -16.97 -20.34
N GLN A 143 32.56 -16.67 -19.25
CA GLN A 143 33.97 -17.05 -19.08
C GLN A 143 34.17 -18.54 -18.78
N GLY A 144 33.25 -19.18 -18.03
CA GLY A 144 33.35 -20.62 -17.69
C GLY A 144 33.15 -21.59 -18.87
N LEU A 145 32.58 -21.15 -20.00
CA LEU A 145 32.43 -21.95 -21.22
C LEU A 145 33.64 -21.87 -22.17
N GLY A 146 34.54 -20.89 -21.97
CA GLY A 146 35.72 -20.69 -22.81
C GLY A 146 36.92 -21.57 -22.44
N GLU A 147 36.94 -22.18 -21.25
CA GLU A 147 38.09 -22.94 -20.75
C GLU A 147 37.99 -24.46 -20.99
N ILE A 148 36.88 -24.96 -21.57
CA ILE A 148 36.66 -26.39 -21.84
C ILE A 148 37.04 -26.79 -23.29
N GLY A 149 37.67 -25.87 -24.04
CA GLY A 149 38.07 -26.08 -25.43
C GLY A 149 39.55 -25.80 -25.66
N ASN A 150 40.42 -26.71 -25.23
CA ASN A 150 41.75 -26.95 -25.79
C ASN A 150 42.26 -28.34 -25.38
#